data_AF-A0A3F3ITL3-F1
#
_entry.id   AF-A0A3F3ITL3-F1
#
_cell.length_a   1.000
_cell.length_b   1.000
_cell.length_c   1.000
_cell.angle_alpha   90.00
_cell.angle_beta   90.00
_cell.angle_gamma   90.00
#
_symmetry.space_group_name_H-M   'P 1'
#
loop_
_entity.id
_entity.type
_entity.pdbx_description
1 polymer ?
#
loop_
_entity_poly.entity_id
_entity_poly.type
_entity_poly.pdbx_seq_one_letter_code
_entity_poly.pdbx_strand_id
1 'polypeptide(L)'
;MDLITNITDESIQRHALIFDRGEAVVTLRHLPTVEMWKMRVEYNDDYIDGVKLSLGTLHFRHKNWPFDIALLCTDNSGIDPYRADDFASGRIEMYLVTPEEMTEIRGGDVP
;
A
#
# COMPACT_ATOMS: atom_id res chain seq x y z
N MET A 1 -4.61 11.83 0.90
CA MET A 1 -3.93 10.54 1.01
C MET A 1 -2.87 10.77 2.05
N ASP A 2 -2.68 9.82 2.96
CA ASP A 2 -1.74 9.97 4.07
C ASP A 2 -0.46 9.17 3.79
N LEU A 3 0.71 9.81 3.93
CA LEU A 3 1.99 9.15 3.73
C LEU A 3 2.24 8.10 4.82
N ILE A 4 2.54 6.87 4.41
CA ILE A 4 2.94 5.80 5.32
C ILE A 4 4.43 5.94 5.60
N THR A 5 4.76 6.38 6.82
CA THR A 5 6.13 6.59 7.28
C THR A 5 6.76 5.32 7.86
N ASN A 6 8.07 5.33 8.07
CA ASN A 6 8.85 4.26 8.72
C ASN A 6 8.89 2.92 7.95
N ILE A 7 8.65 2.93 6.64
CA ILE A 7 8.92 1.77 5.79
C ILE A 7 10.45 1.66 5.62
N THR A 8 11.01 0.50 5.96
CA THR A 8 12.46 0.24 5.96
C THR A 8 12.89 -0.56 4.73
N ASP A 9 14.16 -0.95 4.66
CA ASP A 9 14.72 -1.88 3.68
C ASP A 9 14.64 -3.36 4.12
N GLU A 10 13.97 -3.65 5.25
CA GLU A 10 13.76 -5.02 5.72
C GLU A 10 12.81 -5.77 4.78
N SER A 11 13.22 -6.98 4.37
CA SER A 11 12.47 -7.76 3.39
C SER A 11 11.10 -8.22 3.86
N ILE A 12 10.83 -8.24 5.17
CA ILE A 12 9.50 -8.49 5.73
C ILE A 12 9.29 -7.50 6.86
N GLN A 13 8.24 -6.69 6.75
CA GLN A 13 7.95 -5.65 7.73
C GLN A 13 6.43 -5.46 7.86
N ARG A 14 5.98 -5.10 9.06
CA ARG A 14 4.56 -5.01 9.42
C ARG A 14 4.24 -3.62 9.95
N HIS A 15 3.20 -3.01 9.39
CA HIS A 15 2.75 -1.66 9.68
C HIS A 15 1.29 -1.66 10.07
N ALA A 16 0.93 -0.92 11.12
CA ALA A 16 -0.46 -0.67 11.50
C ALA A 16 -0.88 0.70 10.96
N LEU A 17 -1.93 0.73 10.16
CA LEU A 17 -2.52 1.93 9.57
C LEU A 17 -3.78 2.26 10.36
N ILE A 18 -3.80 3.42 10.99
CA ILE A 18 -4.93 3.88 11.81
C ILE A 18 -5.64 5.00 11.03
N PHE A 19 -6.95 4.87 10.86
CA PHE A 19 -7.80 5.84 10.20
C PHE A 19 -9.18 5.87 10.89
N ASP A 20 -10.03 6.81 10.48
CA ASP A 20 -11.36 7.06 11.07
C ASP A 20 -12.29 5.83 11.09
N ARG A 21 -12.14 4.92 10.12
CA ARG A 21 -12.93 3.68 9.99
C ARG A 21 -12.29 2.45 10.65
N GLY A 22 -11.12 2.58 11.28
CA GLY A 22 -10.50 1.50 12.07
C GLY A 22 -8.99 1.36 11.90
N GLU A 23 -8.51 0.13 12.08
CA GLU A 23 -7.11 -0.24 11.95
C GLU A 23 -6.97 -1.30 10.86
N ALA A 24 -6.03 -1.10 9.94
CA ALA A 24 -5.59 -2.12 8.99
C ALA A 24 -4.13 -2.47 9.24
N VAL A 25 -3.79 -3.74 9.07
CA VAL A 25 -2.41 -4.21 9.19
C VAL A 25 -1.88 -4.53 7.81
N VAL A 26 -0.79 -3.87 7.43
CA VAL A 26 -0.08 -4.10 6.16
C VAL A 26 1.24 -4.81 6.44
N THR A 27 1.43 -5.97 5.85
CA THR A 27 2.72 -6.67 5.84
C THR A 27 3.34 -6.56 4.46
N LEU A 28 4.48 -5.87 4.36
CA LEU A 28 5.25 -5.75 3.12
C LEU A 28 6.28 -6.87 3.06
N ARG A 29 6.48 -7.41 1.84
CA ARG A 29 7.46 -8.46 1.58
C ARG A 29 8.23 -8.19 0.29
N HIS A 30 9.54 -8.02 0.41
CA HIS A 30 10.46 -8.05 -0.74
C HIS A 30 10.78 -9.48 -1.12
N LEU A 31 10.72 -9.77 -2.42
CA LEU A 31 11.07 -11.04 -3.02
C LEU A 31 12.30 -10.85 -3.91
N PRO A 32 13.53 -10.98 -3.37
CA PRO A 32 14.75 -10.63 -4.09
C PRO A 32 14.96 -11.47 -5.36
N THR A 33 14.54 -12.74 -5.36
CA THR A 33 14.68 -13.64 -6.53
C THR A 33 13.92 -13.15 -7.76
N VAL A 34 12.82 -12.42 -7.56
CA VAL A 34 11.97 -11.90 -8.65
C VAL A 34 11.90 -10.38 -8.65
N GLU A 35 12.79 -9.73 -7.88
CA GLU A 35 12.91 -8.27 -7.74
C GLU A 35 11.55 -7.57 -7.63
N MET A 36 10.77 -7.93 -6.60
CA MET A 36 9.39 -7.49 -6.47
C MET A 36 9.00 -7.28 -5.03
N TRP A 37 8.16 -6.27 -4.78
CA TRP A 37 7.44 -6.14 -3.52
C TRP A 37 6.00 -6.65 -3.61
N LYS A 38 5.57 -7.32 -2.56
CA LYS A 38 4.19 -7.71 -2.33
C LYS A 38 3.71 -7.21 -0.99
N MET A 39 2.40 -7.12 -0.84
CA MET A 39 1.77 -6.88 0.46
C MET A 39 0.67 -7.88 0.77
N ARG A 40 0.50 -8.08 2.07
CA ARG A 40 -0.70 -8.62 2.69
C ARG A 40 -1.36 -7.50 3.47
N VAL A 41 -2.68 -7.41 3.38
CA VAL A 41 -3.47 -6.44 4.15
C VAL A 41 -4.55 -7.18 4.91
N GLU A 42 -4.69 -6.87 6.20
CA GLU A 42 -5.68 -7.44 7.11
C GLU A 42 -6.56 -6.31 7.65
N TYR A 43 -7.88 -6.48 7.60
CA TYR A 43 -8.87 -5.51 8.04
C TYR A 43 -10.20 -6.22 8.36
N ASN A 44 -10.78 -5.94 9.54
CA ASN A 44 -12.07 -6.50 9.99
C ASN A 44 -12.21 -8.03 9.79
N ASP A 45 -11.27 -8.81 10.30
CA ASP A 45 -11.21 -10.28 10.20
C ASP A 45 -11.14 -10.85 8.76
N ASP A 46 -11.01 -9.98 7.75
CA ASP A 46 -10.75 -10.34 6.36
C ASP A 46 -9.30 -9.95 5.97
N TYR A 47 -8.80 -10.56 4.91
CA TYR A 47 -7.47 -10.25 4.39
C TYR A 47 -7.37 -10.42 2.87
N ILE A 48 -6.37 -9.77 2.30
CA ILE A 48 -5.85 -10.06 0.97
C ILE A 48 -4.35 -10.28 1.07
N ASP A 49 -3.83 -11.27 0.36
CA ASP A 49 -2.42 -11.65 0.41
C ASP A 49 -1.83 -11.74 -1.00
N GLY A 50 -0.53 -11.49 -1.10
CA GLY A 50 0.23 -11.60 -2.34
C GLY A 50 -0.02 -10.48 -3.35
N VAL A 51 -0.58 -9.35 -2.91
CA VAL A 51 -0.86 -8.20 -3.78
C VAL A 51 0.47 -7.58 -4.23
N LYS A 52 0.75 -7.60 -5.55
CA LYS A 52 1.95 -6.96 -6.09
C LYS A 52 1.85 -5.44 -5.91
N LEU A 53 2.93 -4.82 -5.46
CA LEU A 53 3.03 -3.36 -5.42
C LEU A 53 3.35 -2.80 -6.81
N SER A 54 2.51 -1.89 -7.29
CA SER A 54 2.68 -1.24 -8.59
C SER A 54 2.30 0.23 -8.53
N LEU A 55 2.97 1.04 -9.35
CA LEU A 55 2.67 2.46 -9.51
C LEU A 55 1.34 2.66 -10.26
N GLY A 56 0.66 3.77 -9.99
CA GLY A 56 -0.50 4.21 -10.77
C GLY A 56 -1.75 3.33 -10.66
N THR A 57 -1.81 2.45 -9.65
CA THR A 57 -2.97 1.59 -9.39
C THR A 57 -3.45 1.69 -7.95
N LEU A 58 -4.73 1.41 -7.77
CA LEU A 58 -5.32 1.06 -6.49
C LEU A 58 -5.22 -0.47 -6.35
N HIS A 59 -4.71 -0.94 -5.22
CA HIS A 59 -4.20 -2.29 -5.09
C HIS A 59 -5.29 -3.32 -4.79
N PHE A 60 -6.33 -2.92 -4.07
CA PHE A 60 -7.40 -3.83 -3.66
C PHE A 60 -8.78 -3.19 -3.75
N ARG A 61 -9.01 -2.35 -4.76
CA ARG A 61 -10.31 -1.71 -5.04
C ARG A 61 -11.48 -2.70 -5.07
N HIS A 62 -11.23 -3.96 -5.44
CA HIS A 62 -12.23 -5.03 -5.50
C HIS A 62 -12.66 -5.58 -4.13
N LYS A 63 -11.96 -5.27 -3.03
CA LYS A 63 -12.30 -5.72 -1.66
C LYS A 63 -13.46 -4.95 -1.03
N ASN A 64 -13.93 -3.87 -1.65
CA ASN A 64 -14.94 -2.95 -1.10
C ASN A 64 -14.59 -2.41 0.30
N TRP A 65 -13.32 -2.45 0.72
CA TRP A 65 -12.88 -1.80 1.96
C TRP A 65 -12.90 -0.27 1.79
N PRO A 66 -13.05 0.49 2.90
CA PRO A 66 -13.15 1.95 2.84
C PRO A 66 -11.82 2.62 2.53
N PHE A 67 -10.72 1.91 2.41
CA PHE A 67 -9.40 2.49 2.09
C PHE A 67 -8.75 1.71 0.94
N ASP A 68 -7.65 2.25 0.42
CA ASP A 68 -6.77 1.55 -0.50
C ASP A 68 -5.32 2.00 -0.30
N ILE A 69 -4.38 1.41 -1.04
CA ILE A 69 -2.98 1.81 -1.06
C ILE A 69 -2.64 2.33 -2.45
N ALA A 70 -1.91 3.44 -2.49
CA ALA A 70 -1.34 4.02 -3.70
C ALA A 70 0.17 4.21 -3.54
N LEU A 71 0.91 4.09 -4.64
CA LEU A 71 2.35 4.34 -4.66
C LEU A 71 2.66 5.50 -5.61
N LEU A 72 3.63 6.33 -5.21
CA LEU A 72 4.22 7.37 -6.02
C LEU A 72 5.72 7.14 -6.17
N CYS A 73 6.24 7.54 -7.33
CA CYS A 73 7.65 7.45 -7.66
C CYS A 73 8.22 8.86 -7.73
N THR A 74 9.23 9.14 -6.90
CA THR A 74 9.74 10.51 -6.68
C THR A 74 10.81 10.90 -7.70
N ASP A 75 11.51 9.92 -8.27
CA ASP A 75 12.61 10.14 -9.22
C ASP A 75 12.16 10.24 -10.68
N ASN A 76 10.85 10.20 -10.95
CA ASN A 76 10.22 10.21 -12.27
C ASN A 76 10.59 9.01 -13.18
N SER A 77 11.19 7.94 -12.66
CA SER A 77 11.51 6.76 -13.45
C SER A 77 10.26 6.04 -13.96
N GLY A 78 9.16 6.10 -13.21
CA GLY A 78 7.93 5.36 -13.51
C GLY A 78 8.09 3.85 -13.37
N ILE A 79 9.13 3.40 -12.66
CA ILE A 79 9.44 1.98 -12.48
C ILE A 79 8.90 1.54 -11.11
N ASP A 80 8.07 0.49 -11.13
CA ASP A 80 7.55 -0.21 -9.94
C ASP A 80 8.64 -0.48 -8.88
N PRO A 81 8.27 -0.63 -7.59
CA PRO A 81 9.23 -1.01 -6.57
C PRO A 81 9.81 -2.42 -6.81
N TYR A 82 11.13 -2.51 -6.92
CA TYR A 82 11.88 -3.76 -7.15
C TYR A 82 13.13 -3.87 -6.26
N ARG A 83 13.69 -2.76 -5.79
CA ARG A 83 14.87 -2.74 -4.91
C ARG A 83 14.45 -2.85 -3.45
N ALA A 84 15.31 -3.46 -2.63
CA ALA A 84 15.07 -3.57 -1.20
C ALA A 84 15.01 -2.20 -0.51
N ASP A 85 15.77 -1.21 -0.99
CA ASP A 85 15.86 0.13 -0.42
C ASP A 85 14.89 1.14 -1.08
N ASP A 86 13.95 0.71 -1.93
CA ASP A 86 13.09 1.64 -2.68
C ASP A 86 12.29 2.60 -1.80
N PHE A 87 11.84 2.13 -0.64
CA PHE A 87 11.14 2.95 0.34
C PHE A 87 12.12 3.73 1.23
N ALA A 88 13.16 3.06 1.74
CA ALA A 88 14.15 3.67 2.64
C ALA A 88 14.97 4.79 1.98
N SER A 89 15.23 4.67 0.68
CA SER A 89 15.90 5.69 -0.15
C SER A 89 14.99 6.84 -0.55
N GLY A 90 13.67 6.69 -0.37
CA GLY A 90 12.67 7.67 -0.79
C GLY A 90 12.35 7.65 -2.29
N ARG A 91 12.82 6.65 -3.06
CA ARG A 91 12.44 6.51 -4.48
C ARG A 91 10.94 6.25 -4.65
N ILE A 92 10.37 5.48 -3.73
CA ILE A 92 8.97 5.10 -3.71
C ILE A 92 8.34 5.57 -2.41
N GLU A 93 7.24 6.31 -2.53
CA GLU A 93 6.38 6.68 -1.42
C GLU A 93 5.12 5.82 -1.47
N MET A 94 4.67 5.37 -0.30
CA MET A 94 3.43 4.62 -0.14
C MET A 94 2.42 5.45 0.63
N TYR A 95 1.19 5.47 0.15
CA TYR A 95 0.11 6.27 0.70
C TYR A 95 -1.09 5.41 1.05
N LEU A 96 -1.70 5.73 2.19
CA LEU A 96 -3.06 5.35 2.52
C LEU A 96 -4.03 6.27 1.78
N VAL A 97 -4.86 5.68 0.91
CA VAL A 97 -6.01 6.39 0.33
C VAL A 97 -7.14 6.32 1.35
N THR A 98 -7.49 7.47 1.90
CA THR A 98 -8.40 7.58 3.05
C THR A 98 -9.85 7.25 2.67
N PRO A 99 -10.73 6.97 3.66
CA PRO A 99 -12.15 6.74 3.38
C PRO A 99 -12.90 7.85 2.67
N GLU A 100 -12.57 9.10 2.98
CA GLU A 100 -13.10 10.26 2.26
C GLU A 100 -12.73 10.20 0.77
N GLU A 101 -11.45 9.99 0.47
CA GLU A 101 -10.96 9.92 -0.92
C GLU A 101 -11.49 8.70 -1.67
N MET A 102 -11.60 7.55 -1.00
CA MET A 102 -12.18 6.37 -1.60
C MET A 102 -13.66 6.55 -1.96
N THR A 103 -14.40 7.32 -1.17
CA THR A 103 -15.78 7.71 -1.47
C THR A 103 -15.84 8.55 -2.75
N GLU A 104 -14.93 9.52 -2.89
CA GLU A 104 -14.82 10.35 -4.11
C GLU A 104 -14.45 9.51 -5.33
N ILE A 105 -13.45 8.63 -5.21
CA ILE A 105 -12.96 7.76 -6.30
C ILE A 105 -14.04 6.78 -6.78
N ARG A 106 -14.85 6.26 -5.86
CA ARG A 106 -15.89 5.26 -6.17
C ARG A 106 -17.24 5.88 -6.54
N GLY A 107 -17.44 7.17 -6.26
CA GLY A 107 -18.72 7.84 -6.47
C GLY A 107 -19.80 7.43 -5.45
N GLY A 108 -19.39 6.90 -4.29
CA GLY A 108 -20.28 6.40 -3.24
C GLY A 108 -19.53 5.72 -2.12
N ASP A 109 -20.09 5.79 -0.91
CA ASP A 109 -19.51 5.16 0.29
C ASP A 109 -19.65 3.64 0.23
N VAL A 110 -18.72 2.93 0.88
CA VAL A 110 -18.77 1.48 1.04
C VAL A 110 -19.03 1.09 2.50
N PRO A 111 -19.73 -0.03 2.75
CA PRO A 111 -20.04 -0.48 4.10
C PRO A 111 -18.81 -0.78 4.97
#